data_AF-A0A1V6N3J1-F1
#
_entry.id   AF-A0A1V6N3J1-F1
#
_cell.length_a   1.000
_cell.length_b   1.000
_cell.length_c   1.000
_cell.angle_alpha   90.00
_cell.angle_beta   90.00
_cell.angle_gamma   90.00
#
_symmetry.space_group_name_H-M   'P 1'
#
loop_
_entity.id
_entity.type
_entity.pdbx_description
1 polymer ?
#
loop_
_entity_poly.entity_id
_entity_poly.type
_entity_poly.pdbx_seq_one_letter_code
_entity_poly.pdbx_strand_id
1 'polypeptide(L)'
;MKINGKTLVGFDKFILMALYVEGPLSLTQVDDKTIIFISSIWYQQWNEKDKSFLNSIIDSVERTRYFFKRDSVDSKTIIEVEAGEMGSLNNLNRLINFGLVEKINDETYKLTEFGQKKGKYLVNAMKKRSKEIDKYLLNTNAVARNNIFIDFFLAILKLSTGFISGSVGLISDGLDATTDTISAFFVWLGIKFHHEFLSTILVIFMLFIAGFSAVYESITRIIEILNNTVDPINQVPLVVIVEGIAILSAIGLFVYQRHVGRSFNNLTIISQSVDSKNHIFIGSAVILGAVLSLFNIFWVDAIVGIFIGFGILRDAFGLLKDAKSSYDGEETDFSKYKTVFGDYVNINHLETFRLWILFSVHNKDANTQEELVKSFNDTFKNNYIPVISELGLLPNKDLDFNSNFDEIIIHLIDNNWLEKDGGIYKITESGLNHLDVILNDFNNFDVKFSDSLLLKLSNEN
;
A
#
# COMPACT_ATOMS: atom_id res chain seq x y z
N MET A 1 6.60 -23.29 6.13
CA MET A 1 7.65 -24.32 5.92
C MET A 1 7.64 -25.22 7.14
N LYS A 2 7.49 -26.54 7.02
CA LYS A 2 7.45 -27.44 8.19
C LYS A 2 8.82 -28.09 8.42
N ILE A 3 9.28 -28.10 9.66
CA ILE A 3 10.48 -28.81 10.11
C ILE A 3 10.04 -29.72 11.26
N ASN A 4 10.25 -31.02 11.12
CA ASN A 4 9.84 -32.03 12.11
C ASN A 4 8.36 -31.86 12.57
N GLY A 5 7.46 -31.57 11.61
CA GLY A 5 6.03 -31.36 11.86
C GLY A 5 5.64 -29.96 12.35
N LYS A 6 6.59 -29.11 12.74
CA LYS A 6 6.35 -27.74 13.24
C LYS A 6 6.54 -26.69 12.15
N THR A 7 5.64 -25.72 12.04
CA THR A 7 5.69 -24.68 11.01
C THR A 7 6.60 -23.55 11.46
N LEU A 8 7.58 -23.19 10.63
CA LEU A 8 8.34 -21.95 10.78
C LEU A 8 7.40 -20.74 10.61
N VAL A 9 7.32 -19.90 11.65
CA VAL A 9 6.56 -18.64 11.65
C VAL A 9 7.35 -17.60 10.83
N GLY A 10 6.74 -16.51 10.35
CA GLY A 10 7.49 -15.58 9.50
C GLY A 10 8.62 -14.85 10.21
N PHE A 11 8.51 -14.60 11.52
CA PHE A 11 9.63 -14.07 12.28
C PHE A 11 10.82 -15.03 12.39
N ASP A 12 10.58 -16.35 12.46
CA ASP A 12 11.68 -17.33 12.37
C ASP A 12 12.42 -17.21 11.03
N LYS A 13 11.69 -16.95 9.94
CA LYS A 13 12.28 -16.75 8.61
C LYS A 13 13.11 -15.47 8.57
N PHE A 14 12.62 -14.41 9.20
CA PHE A 14 13.31 -13.12 9.33
C PHE A 14 14.68 -13.29 10.00
N ILE A 15 14.73 -13.92 11.18
CA ILE A 15 15.99 -14.18 11.90
C ILE A 15 16.94 -15.03 11.05
N LEU A 16 16.45 -16.09 10.39
CA LEU A 16 17.28 -16.93 9.54
C LEU A 16 17.89 -16.17 8.35
N MET A 17 17.16 -15.20 7.79
CA MET A 17 17.68 -14.34 6.72
C MET A 17 18.75 -13.40 7.26
N ALA A 18 18.53 -12.77 8.41
CA ALA A 18 19.50 -11.87 9.04
C ALA A 18 20.82 -12.58 9.34
N LEU A 19 20.77 -13.72 10.05
CA LEU A 19 21.95 -14.52 10.38
C LEU A 19 22.65 -15.12 9.15
N TYR A 20 21.93 -15.30 8.04
CA TYR A 20 22.52 -15.81 6.80
C TYR A 20 23.35 -14.74 6.08
N VAL A 21 22.85 -13.50 6.01
CA VAL A 21 23.50 -12.43 5.26
C VAL A 21 24.63 -11.79 6.05
N GLU A 22 24.44 -11.54 7.34
CA GLU A 22 25.45 -10.85 8.16
C GLU A 22 26.37 -11.80 8.93
N GLY A 23 25.98 -13.07 9.05
CA GLY A 23 26.72 -14.04 9.86
C GLY A 23 26.24 -14.05 11.32
N PRO A 24 27.13 -14.35 12.28
CA PRO A 24 26.74 -14.40 13.69
C PRO A 24 26.24 -13.04 14.20
N LEU A 25 25.11 -13.04 14.91
CA LEU A 25 24.49 -11.84 15.48
C LEU A 25 24.24 -12.00 16.98
N SER A 26 24.37 -10.91 17.72
CA SER A 26 23.93 -10.87 19.12
C SER A 26 22.41 -10.76 19.23
N LEU A 27 21.84 -11.06 20.42
CA LEU A 27 20.41 -10.84 20.69
C LEU A 27 20.01 -9.38 20.39
N THR A 28 20.78 -8.40 20.88
CA THR A 28 20.54 -6.97 20.63
C THR A 28 20.55 -6.63 19.14
N GLN A 29 21.44 -7.22 18.34
CA GLN A 29 21.48 -6.99 16.90
C GLN A 29 20.27 -7.60 16.18
N VAL A 30 19.72 -8.71 16.67
CA VAL A 30 18.48 -9.29 16.16
C VAL A 30 17.29 -8.38 16.50
N ASP A 31 17.25 -7.84 17.72
CA ASP A 31 16.19 -6.94 18.19
C ASP A 31 16.20 -5.61 17.44
N ASP A 32 17.38 -5.03 17.25
CA ASP A 32 17.59 -3.82 16.44
C ASP A 32 16.97 -3.96 15.05
N LYS A 33 17.29 -5.05 14.34
CA LYS A 33 16.75 -5.32 12.99
C LYS A 33 15.25 -5.48 13.02
N THR A 34 14.75 -6.09 14.08
CA THR A 34 13.34 -6.38 14.25
C THR A 34 12.55 -5.11 14.46
N ILE A 35 12.96 -4.20 15.36
CA ILE A 35 12.29 -2.90 15.51
C ILE A 35 12.23 -2.17 14.18
N ILE A 36 13.34 -2.08 13.45
CA ILE A 36 13.39 -1.35 12.19
C ILE A 36 12.42 -1.96 11.17
N PHE A 37 12.39 -3.29 11.09
CA PHE A 37 11.50 -3.97 10.19
C PHE A 37 10.02 -3.75 10.56
N ILE A 38 9.67 -3.88 11.85
CA ILE A 38 8.32 -3.62 12.38
C ILE A 38 7.88 -2.21 12.07
N SER A 39 8.74 -1.26 12.40
CA SER A 39 8.42 0.15 12.36
C SER A 39 8.18 0.61 10.92
N SER A 40 8.87 -0.02 9.96
CA SER A 40 8.77 0.30 8.53
C SER A 40 7.50 -0.21 7.86
N ILE A 41 6.75 -1.15 8.45
CA ILE A 41 5.63 -1.85 7.79
C ILE A 41 4.38 -1.90 8.66
N TRP A 42 4.53 -2.09 9.96
CA TRP A 42 3.48 -2.66 10.80
C TRP A 42 2.84 -1.66 11.75
N TYR A 43 3.58 -0.63 12.17
CA TYR A 43 3.01 0.53 12.88
C TYR A 43 1.86 1.18 12.09
N GLN A 44 1.86 1.01 10.77
CA GLN A 44 0.87 1.50 9.82
C GLN A 44 -0.55 0.93 10.02
N GLN A 45 -0.70 -0.24 10.66
CA GLN A 45 -2.02 -0.84 10.93
C GLN A 45 -2.72 -0.23 12.15
N TRP A 46 -2.03 0.62 12.93
CA TRP A 46 -2.48 1.03 14.26
C TRP A 46 -2.90 2.51 14.39
N ASN A 47 -2.45 3.40 13.50
CA ASN A 47 -2.74 4.82 13.67
C ASN A 47 -4.17 5.17 13.18
N GLU A 48 -5.17 5.11 14.07
CA GLU A 48 -6.60 5.30 13.75
C GLU A 48 -6.99 6.72 13.32
N LYS A 49 -6.24 7.76 13.74
CA LYS A 49 -6.63 9.16 13.53
C LYS A 49 -6.44 9.66 12.08
N ASP A 50 -5.54 9.04 11.31
CA ASP A 50 -5.20 9.42 9.93
C ASP A 50 -5.30 8.23 8.95
N LYS A 51 -6.17 7.25 9.21
CA LYS A 51 -6.34 6.12 8.29
C LYS A 51 -6.96 6.57 6.97
N SER A 52 -6.17 6.53 5.90
CA SER A 52 -6.68 6.54 4.53
C SER A 52 -7.73 5.44 4.33
N PHE A 53 -8.77 5.73 3.54
CA PHE A 53 -9.85 4.79 3.20
C PHE A 53 -9.33 3.42 2.73
N LEU A 54 -8.17 3.39 2.07
CA LEU A 54 -7.52 2.15 1.63
C LEU A 54 -6.98 1.29 2.77
N ASN A 55 -6.45 1.89 3.84
CA ASN A 55 -6.03 1.12 5.02
C ASN A 55 -7.24 0.57 5.76
N SER A 56 -8.38 1.28 5.77
CA SER A 56 -9.63 0.72 6.29
C SER A 56 -10.07 -0.51 5.49
N ILE A 57 -9.94 -0.50 4.16
CA ILE A 57 -10.26 -1.64 3.30
C ILE A 57 -9.26 -2.78 3.48
N ILE A 58 -7.95 -2.49 3.44
CA ILE A 58 -6.88 -3.48 3.61
C ILE A 58 -6.97 -4.12 4.99
N ASP A 59 -7.10 -3.32 6.06
CA ASP A 59 -7.31 -3.81 7.42
C ASP A 59 -8.59 -4.63 7.51
N SER A 60 -9.67 -4.25 6.83
CA SER A 60 -10.92 -5.03 6.84
C SER A 60 -10.76 -6.38 6.14
N VAL A 61 -10.05 -6.43 5.02
CA VAL A 61 -9.71 -7.67 4.30
C VAL A 61 -8.75 -8.52 5.12
N GLU A 62 -7.76 -7.92 5.78
CA GLU A 62 -6.78 -8.60 6.63
C GLU A 62 -7.41 -9.11 7.93
N ARG A 63 -8.23 -8.30 8.62
CA ARG A 63 -9.02 -8.71 9.79
C ARG A 63 -9.99 -9.83 9.44
N THR A 64 -10.66 -9.76 8.29
CA THR A 64 -11.53 -10.84 7.81
C THR A 64 -10.72 -12.12 7.56
N ARG A 65 -9.54 -12.02 6.92
CA ARG A 65 -8.64 -13.17 6.74
C ARG A 65 -8.06 -13.69 8.04
N TYR A 66 -7.73 -12.83 9.00
CA TYR A 66 -7.22 -13.19 10.31
C TYR A 66 -8.31 -13.92 11.11
N PHE A 67 -9.55 -13.42 11.06
CA PHE A 67 -10.73 -14.07 11.60
C PHE A 67 -10.93 -15.49 11.03
N PHE A 68 -10.80 -15.66 9.71
CA PHE A 68 -10.89 -16.99 9.08
C PHE A 68 -9.67 -17.91 9.30
N LYS A 69 -8.49 -17.37 9.66
CA LYS A 69 -7.25 -18.15 9.84
C LYS A 69 -6.95 -18.49 11.31
N ARG A 70 -7.60 -17.81 12.25
CA ARG A 70 -7.48 -18.03 13.71
C ARG A 70 -7.80 -19.48 14.11
N ASP A 71 -8.63 -20.19 13.35
CA ASP A 71 -8.96 -21.60 13.60
C ASP A 71 -7.87 -22.60 13.14
N SER A 72 -6.75 -22.15 12.56
CA SER A 72 -5.69 -23.02 12.02
C SER A 72 -4.32 -22.91 12.71
N VAL A 73 -4.16 -22.02 13.68
CA VAL A 73 -2.93 -21.87 14.47
C VAL A 73 -3.21 -22.46 15.86
N ASP A 74 -2.50 -23.55 16.20
CA ASP A 74 -2.58 -24.19 17.51
C ASP A 74 -2.45 -23.14 18.63
N SER A 75 -3.53 -22.95 19.37
CA SER A 75 -3.69 -22.03 20.51
C SER A 75 -2.77 -22.32 21.71
N LYS A 76 -1.88 -23.31 21.59
CA LYS A 76 -0.91 -23.73 22.61
C LYS A 76 0.44 -23.04 22.55
N THR A 77 0.66 -22.11 21.62
CA THR A 77 1.94 -21.39 21.47
C THR A 77 1.80 -19.91 21.82
N ILE A 78 1.09 -19.59 22.90
CA ILE A 78 1.17 -18.25 23.50
C ILE A 78 2.51 -18.23 24.23
N ILE A 79 3.44 -17.44 23.70
CA ILE A 79 4.78 -17.26 24.27
C ILE A 79 4.64 -16.19 25.35
N GLU A 80 4.88 -16.55 26.62
CA GLU A 80 5.05 -15.55 27.69
C GLU A 80 6.35 -14.77 27.40
N VAL A 81 6.22 -13.47 27.20
CA VAL A 81 7.34 -12.52 27.01
C VAL A 81 7.30 -11.57 28.21
N GLU A 82 8.44 -11.33 28.84
CA GLU A 82 8.54 -10.32 29.90
C GLU A 82 8.25 -8.92 29.33
N ALA A 83 7.61 -8.05 30.12
CA ALA A 83 7.29 -6.69 29.69
C ALA A 83 8.58 -5.94 29.31
N GLY A 84 8.60 -5.29 28.15
CA GLY A 84 9.76 -4.58 27.60
C GLY A 84 10.75 -5.44 26.79
N GLU A 85 10.62 -6.77 26.82
CA GLU A 85 11.48 -7.66 26.03
C GLU A 85 10.88 -8.03 24.68
N MET A 86 11.75 -8.19 23.70
CA MET A 86 11.34 -8.67 22.39
C MET A 86 11.24 -10.20 22.41
N GLY A 87 10.22 -10.78 21.74
CA GLY A 87 10.09 -12.23 21.59
C GLY A 87 11.21 -12.90 20.77
N SER A 88 12.25 -12.17 20.37
CA SER A 88 13.40 -12.66 19.62
C SER A 88 14.16 -13.76 20.34
N LEU A 89 14.34 -13.67 21.66
CA LEU A 89 15.02 -14.71 22.43
C LEU A 89 14.24 -16.03 22.36
N ASN A 90 12.92 -15.97 22.53
CA ASN A 90 12.04 -17.13 22.41
C ASN A 90 12.07 -17.73 21.00
N ASN A 91 12.15 -16.88 19.97
CA ASN A 91 12.24 -17.31 18.58
C ASN A 91 13.62 -17.92 18.26
N LEU A 92 14.70 -17.37 18.78
CA LEU A 92 16.05 -17.96 18.71
C LEU A 92 16.11 -19.31 19.42
N ASN A 93 15.53 -19.43 20.62
CA ASN A 93 15.42 -20.70 21.35
C ASN A 93 14.61 -21.74 20.55
N ARG A 94 13.53 -21.31 19.90
CA ARG A 94 12.76 -22.17 18.98
C ARG A 94 13.60 -22.62 17.78
N LEU A 95 14.38 -21.73 17.17
CA LEU A 95 15.28 -22.06 16.06
C LEU A 95 16.43 -22.99 16.47
N ILE A 96 16.93 -22.86 17.70
CA ILE A 96 17.89 -23.80 18.31
C ILE A 96 17.24 -25.18 18.46
N ASN A 97 16.02 -25.25 19.00
CA ASN A 97 15.25 -26.48 19.11
C ASN A 97 14.94 -27.14 17.75
N PHE A 98 14.89 -26.35 16.68
CA PHE A 98 14.75 -26.85 15.30
C PHE A 98 16.08 -27.27 14.65
N GLY A 99 17.21 -27.12 15.34
CA GLY A 99 18.55 -27.43 14.83
C GLY A 99 19.03 -26.48 13.74
N LEU A 100 18.46 -25.28 13.66
CA LEU A 100 18.80 -24.28 12.64
C LEU A 100 19.80 -23.23 13.11
N VAL A 101 19.78 -22.94 14.41
CA VAL A 101 20.65 -21.95 15.06
C VAL A 101 21.42 -22.64 16.18
N GLU A 102 22.65 -22.21 16.42
CA GLU A 102 23.49 -22.59 17.55
C GLU A 102 23.97 -21.33 18.27
N LYS A 103 24.15 -21.44 19.59
CA LYS A 103 24.66 -20.36 20.44
C LYS A 103 26.19 -20.50 20.54
N ILE A 104 26.94 -19.45 20.18
CA ILE A 104 28.41 -19.46 20.22
C ILE A 104 28.91 -19.11 21.62
N ASN A 105 28.35 -18.06 22.22
CA ASN A 105 28.63 -17.54 23.56
C ASN A 105 27.33 -17.00 24.15
N ASP A 106 27.35 -16.42 25.35
CA ASP A 106 26.11 -16.06 26.08
C ASP A 106 25.17 -15.10 25.36
N GLU A 107 25.64 -14.39 24.32
CA GLU A 107 24.84 -13.40 23.61
C GLU A 107 24.79 -13.58 22.08
N THR A 108 25.66 -14.41 21.48
CA THR A 108 25.82 -14.50 20.01
C THR A 108 25.32 -15.82 19.45
N TYR A 109 24.58 -15.71 18.34
CA TYR A 109 23.91 -16.82 17.66
C TYR A 109 24.44 -16.96 16.22
N LYS A 110 24.50 -18.19 15.72
CA LYS A 110 24.95 -18.51 14.35
C LYS A 110 24.10 -19.61 13.74
N LEU A 111 24.01 -19.63 12.42
CA LEU A 111 23.36 -20.71 11.69
C LEU A 111 24.20 -22.00 11.70
N THR A 112 23.53 -23.12 11.96
CA THR A 112 24.06 -24.46 11.68
C THR A 112 24.19 -24.67 10.17
N GLU A 113 24.84 -25.76 9.71
CA GLU A 113 24.89 -26.07 8.27
C GLU A 113 23.48 -26.23 7.66
N PHE A 114 22.54 -26.78 8.43
CA PHE A 114 21.14 -26.87 8.04
C PHE A 114 20.47 -25.48 8.01
N GLY A 115 20.73 -24.66 9.01
CA GLY A 115 20.32 -23.25 9.06
C GLY A 115 20.80 -22.45 7.85
N GLN A 116 22.07 -22.59 7.46
CA GLN A 116 22.68 -21.93 6.31
C GLN A 116 21.94 -22.26 5.00
N LYS A 117 21.62 -23.54 4.77
CA LYS A 117 20.84 -23.96 3.58
C LYS A 117 19.44 -23.33 3.59
N LYS A 118 18.80 -23.21 4.75
CA LYS A 118 17.47 -22.59 4.89
C LYS A 118 17.51 -21.07 4.72
N GLY A 119 18.43 -20.38 5.38
CA GLY A 119 18.63 -18.94 5.24
C GLY A 119 18.89 -18.54 3.79
N LYS A 120 19.80 -19.26 3.09
CA LYS A 120 20.04 -19.08 1.65
C LYS A 120 18.77 -19.24 0.82
N TYR A 121 17.98 -20.28 1.09
CA TYR A 121 16.73 -20.51 0.39
C TYR A 121 15.75 -19.36 0.59
N LEU A 122 15.59 -18.87 1.82
CA LEU A 122 14.68 -17.77 2.16
C LEU A 122 15.08 -16.46 1.49
N VAL A 123 16.36 -16.09 1.56
CA VAL A 123 16.90 -14.90 0.89
C VAL A 123 16.70 -14.98 -0.63
N ASN A 124 17.03 -16.11 -1.24
CA ASN A 124 16.85 -16.29 -2.69
C ASN A 124 15.37 -16.30 -3.10
N ALA A 125 14.50 -16.90 -2.29
CA ALA A 125 13.06 -16.87 -2.51
C ALA A 125 12.53 -15.44 -2.44
N MET A 126 12.99 -14.63 -1.48
CA MET A 126 12.62 -13.23 -1.34
C MET A 126 13.12 -12.38 -2.52
N LYS A 127 14.39 -12.54 -2.93
CA LYS A 127 14.94 -11.89 -4.13
C LYS A 127 14.17 -12.25 -5.39
N LYS A 128 13.85 -13.54 -5.57
CA LYS A 128 13.07 -14.01 -6.72
C LYS A 128 11.69 -13.38 -6.72
N ARG A 129 11.01 -13.38 -5.58
CA ARG A 129 9.68 -12.79 -5.40
C ARG A 129 9.68 -11.28 -5.65
N SER A 130 10.67 -10.58 -5.12
CA SER A 130 10.91 -9.16 -5.38
C SER A 130 10.96 -8.90 -6.89
N LYS A 131 11.81 -9.62 -7.62
CA LYS A 131 11.92 -9.51 -9.08
C LYS A 131 10.62 -9.85 -9.82
N GLU A 132 9.86 -10.84 -9.34
CA GLU A 132 8.56 -11.18 -9.92
C GLU A 132 7.54 -10.05 -9.73
N ILE A 133 7.50 -9.40 -8.57
CA ILE A 133 6.64 -8.23 -8.33
C ILE A 133 7.01 -7.10 -9.28
N ASP A 134 8.30 -6.77 -9.43
CA ASP A 134 8.72 -5.70 -10.35
C ASP A 134 8.35 -6.03 -11.79
N LYS A 135 8.63 -7.26 -12.21
CA LYS A 135 8.44 -7.68 -13.60
C LYS A 135 6.97 -7.81 -13.99
N TYR A 136 6.13 -8.35 -13.10
CA TYR A 136 4.75 -8.73 -13.42
C TYR A 136 3.69 -7.80 -12.85
N LEU A 137 4.06 -6.91 -11.92
CA LEU A 137 3.16 -5.91 -11.35
C LEU A 137 3.74 -4.50 -11.57
N LEU A 138 4.91 -4.19 -11.04
CA LEU A 138 5.39 -2.78 -10.99
C LEU A 138 6.17 -2.35 -12.24
N ASN A 139 5.76 -2.80 -13.43
CA ASN A 139 6.31 -2.36 -14.71
C ASN A 139 5.18 -1.75 -15.57
N THR A 140 5.47 -0.68 -16.30
CA THR A 140 4.50 0.02 -17.17
C THR A 140 3.74 -0.93 -18.11
N ASN A 141 4.43 -1.88 -18.74
CA ASN A 141 3.83 -2.88 -19.62
C ASN A 141 2.90 -3.85 -18.86
N ALA A 142 3.26 -4.22 -17.62
CA ALA A 142 2.44 -5.08 -16.79
C ALA A 142 1.20 -4.34 -16.27
N VAL A 143 1.33 -3.07 -15.87
CA VAL A 143 0.22 -2.20 -15.50
C VAL A 143 -0.79 -2.09 -16.64
N ALA A 144 -0.33 -1.70 -17.83
CA ALA A 144 -1.20 -1.54 -18.99
C ALA A 144 -1.90 -2.86 -19.37
N ARG A 145 -1.19 -3.99 -19.33
CA ARG A 145 -1.78 -5.31 -19.58
C ARG A 145 -2.84 -5.66 -18.54
N ASN A 146 -2.55 -5.46 -17.26
CA ASN A 146 -3.47 -5.80 -16.17
C ASN A 146 -4.72 -4.90 -16.22
N ASN A 147 -4.58 -3.65 -16.65
CA ASN A 147 -5.69 -2.72 -16.85
C ASN A 147 -6.74 -3.30 -17.82
N ILE A 148 -6.30 -3.84 -18.96
CA ILE A 148 -7.19 -4.48 -19.95
C ILE A 148 -8.06 -5.56 -19.30
N PHE A 149 -7.46 -6.45 -18.50
CA PHE A 149 -8.20 -7.55 -17.89
C PHE A 149 -9.21 -7.07 -16.84
N ILE A 150 -8.88 -6.03 -16.09
CA ILE A 150 -9.75 -5.45 -15.07
C ILE A 150 -10.92 -4.73 -15.75
N ASP A 151 -10.65 -3.84 -16.69
CA ASP A 151 -11.68 -3.08 -17.42
C ASP A 151 -12.61 -4.01 -18.18
N PHE A 152 -12.07 -5.05 -18.82
CA PHE A 152 -12.87 -6.03 -19.55
C PHE A 152 -13.83 -6.79 -18.61
N PHE A 153 -13.33 -7.19 -17.44
CA PHE A 153 -14.16 -7.87 -16.44
C PHE A 153 -15.24 -6.93 -15.89
N LEU A 154 -14.89 -5.68 -15.58
CA LEU A 154 -15.84 -4.67 -15.13
C LEU A 154 -16.89 -4.36 -16.20
N ALA A 155 -16.52 -4.22 -17.46
CA ALA A 155 -17.44 -3.99 -18.57
C ALA A 155 -18.50 -5.09 -18.68
N ILE A 156 -18.09 -6.37 -18.65
CA ILE A 156 -19.01 -7.51 -18.67
C ILE A 156 -19.97 -7.45 -17.47
N LEU A 157 -19.42 -7.24 -16.27
CA LEU A 157 -20.16 -7.27 -15.03
C LEU A 157 -21.16 -6.10 -14.94
N LYS A 158 -20.75 -4.89 -15.33
CA LYS A 158 -21.59 -3.68 -15.39
C LYS A 158 -22.68 -3.83 -16.45
N LEU A 159 -22.33 -4.13 -17.70
CA LEU A 159 -23.32 -4.23 -18.79
C LEU A 159 -24.36 -5.33 -18.51
N SER A 160 -23.94 -6.53 -18.11
CA SER A 160 -24.87 -7.62 -17.82
C SER A 160 -25.87 -7.21 -16.73
N THR A 161 -25.36 -6.59 -15.67
CA THR A 161 -26.19 -6.13 -14.54
C THR A 161 -27.06 -4.94 -14.92
N GLY A 162 -26.54 -4.00 -15.71
CA GLY A 162 -27.25 -2.84 -16.22
C GLY A 162 -28.48 -3.26 -17.03
N PHE A 163 -28.34 -4.22 -17.94
CA PHE A 163 -29.46 -4.74 -18.72
C PHE A 163 -30.48 -5.52 -17.87
N ILE A 164 -30.03 -6.28 -16.87
CA ILE A 164 -30.94 -7.01 -15.96
C ILE A 164 -31.73 -6.04 -15.06
N SER A 165 -31.07 -5.00 -14.55
CA SER A 165 -31.66 -3.99 -13.66
C SER A 165 -32.45 -2.91 -14.39
N GLY A 166 -32.22 -2.70 -15.69
CA GLY A 166 -32.72 -1.53 -16.41
C GLY A 166 -32.02 -0.22 -16.00
N SER A 167 -30.88 -0.31 -15.29
CA SER A 167 -30.13 0.87 -14.85
C SER A 167 -29.37 1.50 -16.02
N VAL A 168 -29.93 2.58 -16.58
CA VAL A 168 -29.30 3.35 -17.67
C VAL A 168 -27.91 3.87 -17.26
N GLY A 169 -27.75 4.33 -16.02
CA GLY A 169 -26.45 4.79 -15.51
C GLY A 169 -25.40 3.68 -15.46
N LEU A 170 -25.79 2.47 -15.03
CA LEU A 170 -24.87 1.32 -15.01
C LEU A 170 -24.56 0.79 -16.42
N ILE A 171 -25.52 0.88 -17.35
CA ILE A 171 -25.29 0.54 -18.76
C ILE A 171 -24.28 1.52 -19.37
N SER A 172 -24.46 2.82 -19.17
CA SER A 172 -23.54 3.84 -19.66
C SER A 172 -22.11 3.63 -19.13
N ASP A 173 -21.96 3.48 -17.82
CA ASP A 173 -20.67 3.21 -17.19
C ASP A 173 -20.04 1.88 -17.69
N GLY A 174 -20.87 0.87 -17.98
CA GLY A 174 -20.41 -0.37 -18.63
C GLY A 174 -19.95 -0.19 -20.08
N LEU A 175 -20.55 0.73 -20.85
CA LEU A 175 -20.11 1.07 -22.21
C LEU A 175 -18.80 1.86 -22.19
N ASP A 176 -18.63 2.76 -21.22
CA ASP A 176 -17.38 3.47 -20.99
C ASP A 176 -16.26 2.47 -20.64
N ALA A 177 -16.48 1.57 -19.68
CA ALA A 177 -15.51 0.52 -19.36
C ALA A 177 -15.16 -0.39 -20.56
N THR A 178 -16.11 -0.59 -21.49
CA THR A 178 -15.85 -1.31 -22.76
C THR A 178 -14.91 -0.50 -23.65
N THR A 179 -15.15 0.80 -23.77
CA THR A 179 -14.30 1.73 -24.54
C THR A 179 -12.90 1.84 -23.93
N ASP A 180 -12.81 1.85 -22.61
CA ASP A 180 -11.53 1.87 -21.88
C ASP A 180 -10.77 0.56 -22.04
N THR A 181 -11.45 -0.58 -22.08
CA THR A 181 -10.82 -1.87 -22.40
C THR A 181 -10.13 -1.81 -23.78
N ILE A 182 -10.81 -1.26 -24.78
CA ILE A 182 -10.26 -1.11 -26.13
C ILE A 182 -9.09 -0.12 -26.13
N SER A 183 -9.24 1.03 -25.46
CA SER A 183 -8.18 2.03 -25.32
C SER A 183 -6.95 1.45 -24.63
N ALA A 184 -7.13 0.75 -23.50
CA ALA A 184 -6.10 0.09 -22.73
C ALA A 184 -5.34 -0.96 -23.54
N PHE A 185 -6.03 -1.67 -24.45
CA PHE A 185 -5.38 -2.58 -25.38
C PHE A 185 -4.41 -1.85 -26.32
N PHE A 186 -4.82 -0.73 -26.90
CA PHE A 186 -3.94 0.09 -27.74
C PHE A 186 -2.81 0.75 -26.93
N VAL A 187 -3.08 1.19 -25.71
CA VAL A 187 -2.05 1.71 -24.79
C VAL A 187 -1.01 0.65 -24.48
N TRP A 188 -1.43 -0.58 -24.19
CA TRP A 188 -0.52 -1.70 -23.95
C TRP A 188 0.35 -2.00 -25.18
N LEU A 189 -0.23 -2.01 -26.38
CA LEU A 189 0.53 -2.15 -27.63
C LEU A 189 1.52 -0.99 -27.80
N GLY A 190 1.09 0.23 -27.54
CA GLY A 190 1.94 1.42 -27.65
C GLY A 190 3.13 1.37 -26.69
N ILE A 191 2.92 1.01 -25.42
CA ILE A 191 4.03 0.80 -24.46
C ILE A 191 4.94 -0.34 -24.93
N LYS A 192 4.36 -1.47 -25.37
CA LYS A 192 5.13 -2.64 -25.83
C LYS A 192 5.99 -2.35 -27.06
N PHE A 193 5.54 -1.46 -27.94
CA PHE A 193 6.24 -1.07 -29.16
C PHE A 193 6.91 0.30 -29.06
N HIS A 194 7.08 0.87 -27.86
CA HIS A 194 7.74 2.16 -27.62
C HIS A 194 7.10 3.38 -28.33
N HIS A 195 5.78 3.37 -28.48
CA HIS A 195 4.94 4.49 -28.96
C HIS A 195 4.12 5.10 -27.80
N GLU A 196 4.79 5.41 -26.69
CA GLU A 196 4.15 5.85 -25.45
C GLU A 196 3.46 7.21 -25.61
N PHE A 197 4.06 8.16 -26.33
CA PHE A 197 3.44 9.46 -26.55
C PHE A 197 2.09 9.38 -27.28
N LEU A 198 1.99 8.54 -28.33
CA LEU A 198 0.72 8.28 -29.01
C LEU A 198 -0.32 7.66 -28.07
N SER A 199 0.13 6.80 -27.15
CA SER A 199 -0.73 6.19 -26.13
C SER A 199 -1.23 7.22 -25.13
N THR A 200 -0.39 8.16 -24.72
CA THR A 200 -0.78 9.30 -23.87
C THR A 200 -1.87 10.13 -24.55
N ILE A 201 -1.66 10.52 -25.81
CA ILE A 201 -2.65 11.29 -26.58
C ILE A 201 -3.96 10.51 -26.74
N LEU A 202 -3.90 9.20 -26.97
CA LEU A 202 -5.09 8.35 -27.03
C LEU A 202 -5.90 8.40 -25.72
N VAL A 203 -5.24 8.24 -24.56
CA VAL A 203 -5.92 8.30 -23.26
C VAL A 203 -6.55 9.68 -23.03
N ILE A 204 -5.81 10.76 -23.31
CA ILE A 204 -6.32 12.13 -23.16
C ILE A 204 -7.54 12.37 -24.07
N PHE A 205 -7.49 11.87 -25.31
CA PHE A 205 -8.60 11.98 -26.25
C PHE A 205 -9.83 11.21 -25.77
N MET A 206 -9.65 10.00 -25.25
CA MET A 206 -10.75 9.22 -24.66
C MET A 206 -11.34 9.90 -23.42
N LEU A 207 -10.52 10.55 -22.58
CA LEU A 207 -11.00 11.35 -21.46
C LEU A 207 -11.85 12.56 -21.91
N PHE A 208 -11.50 13.21 -23.01
CA PHE A 208 -12.37 14.24 -23.59
C PHE A 208 -13.71 13.67 -24.02
N ILE A 209 -13.71 12.52 -24.71
CA ILE A 209 -14.94 11.84 -25.13
C ILE A 209 -15.81 11.49 -23.91
N ALA A 210 -15.23 10.83 -22.89
CA ALA A 210 -15.93 10.46 -21.67
C ALA A 210 -16.51 11.69 -20.95
N GLY A 211 -15.72 12.76 -20.82
CA GLY A 211 -16.18 14.00 -20.21
C GLY A 211 -17.35 14.66 -20.95
N PHE A 212 -17.30 14.71 -22.28
CA PHE A 212 -18.41 15.22 -23.09
C PHE A 212 -19.63 14.30 -23.06
N SER A 213 -19.44 12.97 -23.09
CA SER A 213 -20.52 11.98 -23.00
C SER A 213 -21.25 12.11 -21.65
N ALA A 214 -20.51 12.17 -20.55
CA ALA A 214 -21.07 12.33 -19.21
C ALA A 214 -21.95 13.59 -19.09
N VAL A 215 -21.49 14.73 -19.62
CA VAL A 215 -22.30 15.97 -19.64
C VAL A 215 -23.53 15.80 -20.52
N TYR A 216 -23.36 15.26 -21.73
CA TYR A 216 -24.45 15.07 -22.69
C TYR A 216 -25.55 14.14 -22.16
N GLU A 217 -25.16 12.99 -21.60
CA GLU A 217 -26.08 12.02 -21.01
C GLU A 217 -26.81 12.59 -19.81
N SER A 218 -26.10 13.34 -18.97
CA SER A 218 -26.71 14.01 -17.82
C SER A 218 -27.77 15.04 -18.25
N ILE A 219 -27.50 15.83 -19.30
CA ILE A 219 -28.48 16.78 -19.85
C ILE A 219 -29.67 16.03 -20.45
N THR A 220 -29.41 14.95 -21.19
CA THR A 220 -30.45 14.12 -21.81
C THR A 220 -31.35 13.51 -20.74
N ARG A 221 -30.77 13.04 -19.64
CA ARG A 221 -31.49 12.50 -18.50
C ARG A 221 -32.41 13.54 -17.85
N ILE A 222 -31.94 14.78 -17.70
CA ILE A 222 -32.80 15.89 -17.24
C ILE A 222 -34.01 16.07 -18.15
N ILE A 223 -33.81 16.02 -19.47
CA ILE A 223 -34.90 16.15 -20.46
C ILE A 223 -35.89 14.97 -20.35
N GLU A 224 -35.42 13.74 -20.20
CA GLU A 224 -36.26 12.55 -19.99
C GLU A 224 -37.13 12.66 -18.74
N ILE A 225 -36.54 13.15 -17.63
CA ILE A 225 -37.26 13.37 -16.38
C ILE A 225 -38.36 14.42 -16.58
N LEU A 226 -38.04 15.53 -17.25
CA LEU A 226 -39.02 16.58 -17.54
C LEU A 226 -40.18 16.08 -18.42
N ASN A 227 -39.91 15.10 -19.28
CA ASN A 227 -40.91 14.47 -20.14
C ASN A 227 -41.61 13.26 -19.50
N ASN A 228 -41.29 12.91 -18.26
CA ASN A 228 -41.79 11.72 -17.54
C ASN A 228 -41.57 10.40 -18.30
N THR A 229 -40.44 10.25 -18.99
CA THR A 229 -40.09 9.04 -19.76
C THR A 229 -39.06 8.16 -19.06
N VAL A 230 -38.86 8.32 -17.75
CA VAL A 230 -37.85 7.57 -16.99
C VAL A 230 -38.42 6.25 -16.51
N ASP A 231 -37.83 5.15 -16.98
CA ASP A 231 -38.14 3.82 -16.47
C ASP A 231 -37.53 3.61 -15.07
N PRO A 232 -38.27 2.95 -14.15
CA PRO A 232 -37.76 2.64 -12.82
C PRO A 232 -36.65 1.60 -12.87
N ILE A 233 -35.64 1.79 -12.01
CA ILE A 233 -34.54 0.83 -11.85
C ILE A 233 -35.06 -0.38 -11.07
N ASN A 234 -34.97 -1.56 -11.67
CA ASN A 234 -35.21 -2.82 -10.99
C ASN A 234 -33.95 -3.25 -10.23
N GLN A 235 -34.12 -3.86 -9.06
CA GLN A 235 -33.00 -4.44 -8.30
C GLN A 235 -31.87 -3.45 -7.94
N VAL A 236 -32.21 -2.27 -7.42
CA VAL A 236 -31.24 -1.27 -6.92
C VAL A 236 -30.10 -1.88 -6.06
N PRO A 237 -30.33 -2.83 -5.13
CA PRO A 237 -29.24 -3.42 -4.36
C PRO A 237 -28.16 -4.10 -5.24
N LEU A 238 -28.56 -4.71 -6.37
CA LEU A 238 -27.63 -5.35 -7.29
C LEU A 238 -26.74 -4.31 -7.98
N VAL A 239 -27.32 -3.19 -8.43
CA VAL A 239 -26.59 -2.06 -9.00
C VAL A 239 -25.55 -1.52 -8.01
N VAL A 240 -25.95 -1.32 -6.76
CA VAL A 240 -25.06 -0.80 -5.71
C VAL A 240 -23.90 -1.76 -5.41
N ILE A 241 -24.15 -3.06 -5.33
CA ILE A 241 -23.10 -4.06 -5.10
C ILE A 241 -22.10 -4.08 -6.26
N VAL A 242 -22.61 -4.10 -7.49
CA VAL A 242 -21.79 -4.15 -8.69
C VAL A 242 -20.93 -2.89 -8.84
N GLU A 243 -21.51 -1.70 -8.67
CA GLU A 243 -20.72 -0.47 -8.69
C GLU A 243 -19.77 -0.35 -7.49
N GLY A 244 -20.14 -0.88 -6.33
CA GLY A 244 -19.22 -0.97 -5.19
C GLY A 244 -17.95 -1.76 -5.54
N ILE A 245 -18.10 -2.89 -6.23
CA ILE A 245 -16.95 -3.69 -6.71
C ILE A 245 -16.14 -2.89 -7.75
N ALA A 246 -16.80 -2.19 -8.66
CA ALA A 246 -16.13 -1.38 -9.67
C ALA A 246 -15.35 -0.21 -9.06
N ILE A 247 -15.94 0.54 -8.13
CA ILE A 247 -15.27 1.62 -7.39
C ILE A 247 -14.05 1.09 -6.65
N LEU A 248 -14.15 -0.04 -5.94
CA LEU A 248 -13.00 -0.63 -5.25
C LEU A 248 -11.88 -1.02 -6.23
N SER A 249 -12.25 -1.50 -7.42
CA SER A 249 -11.32 -1.87 -8.48
C SER A 249 -10.66 -0.61 -9.08
N ALA A 250 -11.42 0.44 -9.32
CA ALA A 250 -10.97 1.74 -9.81
C ALA A 250 -10.03 2.45 -8.82
N ILE A 251 -10.29 2.37 -7.50
CA ILE A 251 -9.37 2.84 -6.47
C ILE A 251 -8.06 2.04 -6.55
N GLY A 252 -8.14 0.72 -6.64
CA GLY A 252 -6.96 -0.14 -6.78
C GLY A 252 -6.11 0.20 -8.01
N LEU A 253 -6.77 0.38 -9.16
CA LEU A 253 -6.13 0.80 -10.41
C LEU A 253 -5.51 2.20 -10.30
N PHE A 254 -6.25 3.18 -9.78
CA PHE A 254 -5.75 4.54 -9.55
C PHE A 254 -4.45 4.51 -8.75
N VAL A 255 -4.43 3.82 -7.61
CA VAL A 255 -3.23 3.74 -6.76
C VAL A 255 -2.08 3.05 -7.46
N TYR A 256 -2.34 1.88 -8.05
CA TYR A 256 -1.34 1.07 -8.73
C TYR A 256 -0.71 1.79 -9.92
N GLN A 257 -1.54 2.36 -10.80
CA GLN A 257 -1.09 3.12 -11.96
C GLN A 257 -0.42 4.43 -11.54
N ARG A 258 -0.98 5.17 -10.57
CA ARG A 258 -0.40 6.44 -10.10
C ARG A 258 1.02 6.23 -9.57
N HIS A 259 1.21 5.17 -8.79
CA HIS A 259 2.50 4.79 -8.25
C HIS A 259 3.48 4.45 -9.38
N VAL A 260 3.18 3.44 -10.21
CA VAL A 260 4.10 3.00 -11.27
C VAL A 260 4.36 4.11 -12.30
N GLY A 261 3.34 4.91 -12.62
CA GLY A 261 3.46 6.06 -13.51
C GLY A 261 4.47 7.08 -13.02
N ARG A 262 4.52 7.38 -11.71
CA ARG A 262 5.54 8.26 -11.15
C ARG A 262 6.90 7.59 -11.09
N SER A 263 6.98 6.36 -10.58
CA SER A 263 8.26 5.64 -10.42
C SER A 263 9.02 5.46 -11.75
N PHE A 264 8.30 5.44 -12.87
CA PHE A 264 8.87 5.34 -14.21
C PHE A 264 8.76 6.63 -15.04
N ASN A 265 8.34 7.76 -14.44
CA ASN A 265 8.09 9.03 -15.13
C ASN A 265 7.27 8.87 -16.43
N ASN A 266 6.25 8.02 -16.38
CA ASN A 266 5.47 7.60 -17.54
C ASN A 266 4.11 8.30 -17.59
N LEU A 267 4.01 9.34 -18.42
CA LEU A 267 2.79 10.14 -18.57
C LEU A 267 1.59 9.32 -19.06
N THR A 268 1.80 8.24 -19.84
CA THR A 268 0.72 7.36 -20.30
C THR A 268 0.05 6.66 -19.11
N ILE A 269 0.85 6.05 -18.23
CA ILE A 269 0.33 5.37 -17.04
C ILE A 269 -0.27 6.37 -16.04
N ILE A 270 0.33 7.57 -15.92
CA ILE A 270 -0.25 8.67 -15.13
C ILE A 270 -1.63 9.06 -15.68
N SER A 271 -1.79 9.14 -17.00
CA SER A 271 -3.07 9.43 -17.64
C SER A 271 -4.12 8.35 -17.36
N GLN A 272 -3.74 7.06 -17.45
CA GLN A 272 -4.62 5.95 -17.06
C GLN A 272 -5.04 6.02 -15.59
N SER A 273 -4.14 6.46 -14.69
CA SER A 273 -4.52 6.64 -13.28
C SER A 273 -5.52 7.77 -13.08
N VAL A 274 -5.45 8.85 -13.87
CA VAL A 274 -6.46 9.91 -13.82
C VAL A 274 -7.82 9.38 -14.30
N ASP A 275 -7.82 8.55 -15.34
CA ASP A 275 -9.03 7.89 -15.83
C ASP A 275 -9.65 6.95 -14.80
N SER A 276 -8.85 6.08 -14.18
CA SER A 276 -9.31 5.23 -13.07
C SER A 276 -9.86 6.04 -11.88
N LYS A 277 -9.29 7.22 -11.60
CA LYS A 277 -9.82 8.13 -10.58
C LYS A 277 -11.21 8.67 -10.99
N ASN A 278 -11.43 8.96 -12.27
CA ASN A 278 -12.72 9.45 -12.76
C ASN A 278 -13.81 8.38 -12.62
N HIS A 279 -13.49 7.11 -12.86
CA HIS A 279 -14.40 5.97 -12.64
C HIS A 279 -14.89 5.84 -11.20
N ILE A 280 -14.10 6.27 -10.20
CA ILE A 280 -14.55 6.33 -8.80
C ILE A 280 -15.71 7.32 -8.65
N PHE A 281 -15.61 8.49 -9.28
CA PHE A 281 -16.64 9.52 -9.21
C PHE A 281 -17.88 9.15 -10.02
N ILE A 282 -17.70 8.62 -11.23
CA ILE A 282 -18.79 8.14 -12.09
C ILE A 282 -19.58 7.04 -11.38
N GLY A 283 -18.91 5.97 -10.90
CA GLY A 283 -19.57 4.89 -10.17
C GLY A 283 -20.27 5.38 -8.91
N SER A 284 -19.69 6.36 -8.19
CA SER A 284 -20.35 6.97 -7.02
C SER A 284 -21.63 7.72 -7.39
N ALA A 285 -21.65 8.42 -8.53
CA ALA A 285 -22.85 9.05 -9.07
C ALA A 285 -23.91 8.02 -9.49
N VAL A 286 -23.51 6.89 -10.10
CA VAL A 286 -24.43 5.80 -10.44
C VAL A 286 -25.06 5.19 -9.19
N ILE A 287 -24.27 4.93 -8.14
CA ILE A 287 -24.80 4.47 -6.84
C ILE A 287 -25.77 5.50 -6.25
N LEU A 288 -25.39 6.78 -6.25
CA LEU A 288 -26.22 7.84 -5.71
C LEU A 288 -27.57 7.92 -6.45
N GLY A 289 -27.56 7.87 -7.78
CA GLY A 289 -28.78 7.84 -8.60
C GLY A 289 -29.64 6.62 -8.33
N ALA A 290 -29.02 5.44 -8.26
CA ALA A 290 -29.73 4.20 -7.94
C ALA A 290 -30.40 4.27 -6.55
N VAL A 291 -29.71 4.75 -5.53
CA VAL A 291 -30.26 4.89 -4.17
C VAL A 291 -31.38 5.92 -4.12
N LEU A 292 -31.20 7.09 -4.75
CA LEU A 292 -32.20 8.16 -4.76
C LEU A 292 -33.47 7.77 -5.54
N SER A 293 -33.34 6.90 -6.54
CA SER A 293 -34.49 6.34 -7.27
C SER A 293 -35.47 5.59 -6.36
N LEU A 294 -35.00 4.99 -5.24
CA LEU A 294 -35.86 4.35 -4.24
C LEU A 294 -36.80 5.34 -3.54
N PHE A 295 -36.43 6.62 -3.53
CA PHE A 295 -37.21 7.72 -2.94
C PHE A 295 -37.98 8.52 -3.99
N ASN A 296 -38.09 8.01 -5.23
CA ASN A 296 -38.64 8.71 -6.40
C ASN A 296 -37.92 10.03 -6.73
N ILE A 297 -36.61 10.13 -6.42
CA ILE A 297 -35.77 11.27 -6.76
C ILE A 297 -34.87 10.87 -7.93
N PHE A 298 -35.18 11.35 -9.13
CA PHE A 298 -34.52 10.91 -10.36
C PHE A 298 -33.57 11.94 -11.01
N TRP A 299 -33.47 13.15 -10.45
CA TRP A 299 -32.76 14.29 -11.09
C TRP A 299 -31.39 14.62 -10.49
N VAL A 300 -31.11 14.17 -9.27
CA VAL A 300 -29.91 14.58 -8.53
C VAL A 300 -28.65 14.00 -9.16
N ASP A 301 -28.69 12.74 -9.59
CA ASP A 301 -27.62 12.05 -10.30
C ASP A 301 -27.26 12.74 -11.62
N ALA A 302 -28.26 13.20 -12.36
CA ALA A 302 -28.04 13.96 -13.59
C ALA A 302 -27.32 15.30 -13.32
N ILE A 303 -27.68 16.03 -12.27
CA ILE A 303 -26.95 17.25 -11.90
C ILE A 303 -25.51 16.92 -11.47
N VAL A 304 -25.34 15.90 -10.64
CA VAL A 304 -24.01 15.45 -10.19
C VAL A 304 -23.14 15.02 -11.39
N GLY A 305 -23.73 14.31 -12.36
CA GLY A 305 -23.07 13.87 -13.58
C GLY A 305 -22.52 15.01 -14.44
N ILE A 306 -23.23 16.15 -14.51
CA ILE A 306 -22.72 17.36 -15.18
C ILE A 306 -21.44 17.86 -14.49
N PHE A 307 -21.44 17.96 -13.17
CA PHE A 307 -20.27 18.41 -12.41
C PHE A 307 -19.08 17.46 -12.56
N ILE A 308 -19.34 16.14 -12.53
CA ILE A 308 -18.33 15.11 -12.77
C ILE A 308 -17.76 15.24 -14.17
N GLY A 309 -18.61 15.37 -15.20
CA GLY A 309 -18.19 15.53 -16.59
C GLY A 309 -17.28 16.75 -16.80
N PHE A 310 -17.60 17.90 -16.19
CA PHE A 310 -16.69 19.06 -16.18
C PHE A 310 -15.37 18.80 -15.44
N GLY A 311 -15.41 18.01 -14.35
CA GLY A 311 -14.22 17.55 -13.65
C GLY A 311 -13.30 16.72 -14.55
N ILE A 312 -13.87 15.77 -15.29
CA ILE A 312 -13.15 14.92 -16.26
C ILE A 312 -12.52 15.78 -17.35
N LEU A 313 -13.27 16.73 -17.94
CA LEU A 313 -12.75 17.64 -18.95
C LEU A 313 -11.59 18.49 -18.41
N ARG A 314 -11.70 19.01 -17.18
CA ARG A 314 -10.62 19.76 -16.53
C ARG A 314 -9.36 18.90 -16.40
N ASP A 315 -9.51 17.64 -16.00
CA ASP A 315 -8.39 16.73 -15.83
C ASP A 315 -7.75 16.36 -17.19
N ALA A 316 -8.55 16.15 -18.23
CA ALA A 316 -8.07 15.95 -19.60
C ALA A 316 -7.27 17.15 -20.12
N PHE A 317 -7.75 18.38 -19.86
CA PHE A 317 -6.99 19.60 -20.18
C PHE A 317 -5.69 19.71 -19.38
N GLY A 318 -5.67 19.29 -18.12
CA GLY A 318 -4.46 19.23 -17.29
C GLY A 318 -3.41 18.30 -17.90
N LEU A 319 -3.81 17.07 -18.25
CA LEU A 319 -2.94 16.10 -18.90
C LEU A 319 -2.47 16.55 -20.30
N LEU A 320 -3.32 17.26 -21.06
CA LEU A 320 -2.93 17.80 -22.35
C LEU A 320 -1.81 18.84 -22.23
N LYS A 321 -1.84 19.67 -21.18
CA LYS A 321 -0.74 20.61 -20.89
C LYS A 321 0.56 19.87 -20.58
N ASP A 322 0.47 18.78 -19.83
CA ASP A 322 1.64 17.95 -19.48
C ASP A 322 2.20 17.22 -20.68
N ALA A 323 1.34 16.67 -21.54
CA ALA A 323 1.74 16.04 -22.79
C ALA A 323 2.42 17.05 -23.71
N LYS A 324 1.92 18.29 -23.77
CA LYS A 324 2.56 19.35 -24.53
C LYS A 324 3.93 19.72 -23.97
N SER A 325 4.05 19.93 -22.65
CA SER A 325 5.32 20.23 -21.98
C SER A 325 6.35 19.11 -22.22
N SER A 326 5.94 17.85 -22.10
CA SER A 326 6.77 16.69 -22.42
C SER A 326 7.20 16.65 -23.90
N TYR A 327 6.31 17.01 -24.84
CA TYR A 327 6.63 17.10 -26.27
C TYR A 327 7.62 18.24 -26.59
N ASP A 328 7.48 19.37 -25.88
CA ASP A 328 8.35 20.53 -26.02
C ASP A 328 9.74 20.31 -25.36
N GLY A 329 9.94 19.16 -24.70
CA GLY A 329 11.22 18.73 -24.10
C GLY A 329 11.46 19.26 -22.69
N GLU A 330 10.44 19.81 -22.04
CA GLU A 330 10.49 20.24 -20.64
C GLU A 330 10.37 19.03 -19.70
N GLU A 331 11.08 19.06 -18.57
CA GLU A 331 10.87 18.07 -17.51
C GLU A 331 9.46 18.24 -16.93
N THR A 332 8.63 17.21 -17.12
CA THR A 332 7.28 17.19 -16.56
C THR A 332 7.36 16.88 -15.07
N ASP A 333 6.96 17.84 -14.24
CA ASP A 333 6.87 17.63 -12.79
C ASP A 333 5.70 16.69 -12.45
N PHE A 334 6.03 15.42 -12.21
CA PHE A 334 5.08 14.40 -11.77
C PHE A 334 4.78 14.44 -10.27
N SER A 335 5.45 15.28 -9.47
CA SER A 335 5.23 15.38 -8.02
C SER A 335 3.84 15.90 -7.65
N LYS A 336 3.26 16.74 -8.51
CA LYS A 336 1.88 17.22 -8.37
C LYS A 336 0.84 16.10 -8.37
N TYR A 337 1.17 14.95 -8.97
CA TYR A 337 0.31 13.78 -9.02
C TYR A 337 0.54 12.91 -7.78
N LYS A 338 0.06 13.38 -6.63
CA LYS A 338 0.22 12.68 -5.35
C LYS A 338 -0.15 11.20 -5.47
N THR A 339 0.73 10.33 -4.99
CA THR A 339 0.40 8.91 -4.81
C THR A 339 -0.22 8.75 -3.42
N VAL A 340 -1.01 7.70 -3.24
CA VAL A 340 -1.51 7.35 -1.89
C VAL A 340 -0.37 6.96 -0.96
N PHE A 341 0.74 6.49 -1.52
CA PHE A 341 1.88 6.04 -0.75
C PHE A 341 2.95 7.13 -0.52
N GLY A 342 2.91 8.27 -1.21
CA GLY A 342 3.94 9.30 -1.12
C GLY A 342 3.88 10.06 0.21
N ASP A 343 2.69 10.48 0.60
CA ASP A 343 2.46 11.04 1.94
C ASP A 343 2.71 9.96 3.03
N TYR A 344 2.52 8.68 2.68
CA TYR A 344 2.73 7.55 3.59
C TYR A 344 4.20 7.25 3.88
N VAL A 345 5.10 7.43 2.92
CA VAL A 345 6.56 7.27 3.10
C VAL A 345 7.07 8.19 4.20
N ASN A 346 6.74 9.49 4.10
CA ASN A 346 7.20 10.48 5.07
C ASN A 346 6.65 10.22 6.47
N ILE A 347 5.35 9.91 6.59
CA ILE A 347 4.72 9.54 7.87
C ILE A 347 5.37 8.28 8.45
N ASN A 348 5.60 7.27 7.62
CA ASN A 348 6.18 6.00 8.06
C ASN A 348 7.62 6.14 8.56
N HIS A 349 8.41 7.01 7.92
CA HIS A 349 9.75 7.32 8.41
C HIS A 349 9.69 7.95 9.79
N LEU A 350 8.86 8.97 10.00
CA LEU A 350 8.69 9.63 11.31
C LEU A 350 8.25 8.65 12.41
N GLU A 351 7.30 7.77 12.15
CA GLU A 351 6.87 6.77 13.13
C GLU A 351 7.94 5.70 13.38
N THR A 352 8.67 5.32 12.34
CA THR A 352 9.85 4.46 12.47
C THR A 352 10.88 5.05 13.43
N PHE A 353 11.15 6.34 13.27
CA PHE A 353 12.05 7.07 14.15
C PHE A 353 11.52 7.15 15.59
N ARG A 354 10.23 7.42 15.77
CA ARG A 354 9.59 7.50 17.10
C ARG A 354 9.72 6.19 17.86
N LEU A 355 9.36 5.07 17.22
CA LEU A 355 9.46 3.75 17.82
C LEU A 355 10.92 3.37 18.12
N TRP A 356 11.84 3.71 17.21
CA TRP A 356 13.28 3.49 17.42
C TRP A 356 13.82 4.25 18.62
N ILE A 357 13.37 5.50 18.85
CA ILE A 357 13.78 6.28 20.01
C ILE A 357 13.27 5.63 21.30
N LEU A 358 11.98 5.27 21.38
CA LEU A 358 11.42 4.60 22.57
C LEU A 358 12.19 3.32 22.91
N PHE A 359 12.47 2.49 21.89
CA PHE A 359 13.26 1.28 22.03
C PHE A 359 14.70 1.57 22.47
N SER A 360 15.36 2.58 21.87
CA SER A 360 16.76 2.91 22.18
C SER A 360 16.92 3.45 23.61
N VAL A 361 15.99 4.28 24.09
CA VAL A 361 15.97 4.79 25.47
C VAL A 361 15.75 3.65 26.45
N HIS A 362 14.85 2.71 26.15
CA HIS A 362 14.50 1.62 27.06
C HIS A 362 15.54 0.48 27.09
N ASN A 363 16.01 0.01 25.93
CA ASN A 363 16.78 -1.23 25.81
C ASN A 363 18.28 -1.01 25.55
N LYS A 364 18.72 0.21 25.22
CA LYS A 364 20.11 0.50 24.82
C LYS A 364 20.77 1.60 25.67
N ASP A 365 20.08 2.09 26.69
CA ASP A 365 20.49 3.22 27.54
C ASP A 365 20.90 4.48 26.73
N ALA A 366 20.39 4.62 25.50
CA ALA A 366 20.69 5.75 24.63
C ALA A 366 19.73 6.90 24.98
N ASN A 367 20.18 7.78 25.88
CA ASN A 367 19.31 8.75 26.53
C ASN A 367 19.58 10.18 26.09
N THR A 368 20.61 10.43 25.29
CA THR A 368 20.90 11.76 24.73
C THR A 368 20.61 11.82 23.24
N GLN A 369 20.40 13.03 22.69
CA GLN A 369 20.20 13.20 21.25
C GLN A 369 21.36 12.62 20.43
N GLU A 370 22.61 12.84 20.86
CA GLU A 370 23.79 12.34 20.16
C GLU A 370 23.82 10.80 20.13
N GLU A 371 23.52 10.15 21.26
CA GLU A 371 23.43 8.68 21.35
C GLU A 371 22.27 8.12 20.52
N LEU A 372 21.10 8.77 20.51
CA LEU A 372 19.94 8.36 19.73
C LEU A 372 20.21 8.48 18.22
N VAL A 373 20.79 9.60 17.78
CA VAL A 373 21.18 9.83 16.39
C VAL A 373 22.24 8.83 15.96
N LYS A 374 23.22 8.55 16.81
CA LYS A 374 24.27 7.55 16.54
C LYS A 374 23.67 6.14 16.44
N SER A 375 22.86 5.74 17.42
CA SER A 375 22.16 4.44 17.45
C SER A 375 21.35 4.23 16.16
N PHE A 376 20.60 5.25 15.74
CA PHE A 376 19.86 5.20 14.48
C PHE A 376 20.76 5.02 13.27
N ASN A 377 21.79 5.87 13.13
CA ASN A 377 22.68 5.85 11.96
C ASN A 377 23.43 4.52 11.84
N ASP A 378 23.96 4.00 12.96
CA ASP A 378 24.67 2.72 13.00
C ASP A 378 23.76 1.58 12.56
N THR A 379 22.49 1.61 12.99
CA THR A 379 21.56 0.54 12.67
C THR A 379 20.94 0.64 11.27
N PHE A 380 20.67 1.84 10.74
CA PHE A 380 20.02 2.00 9.42
C PHE A 380 20.98 2.07 8.23
N LYS A 381 22.16 2.69 8.37
CA LYS A 381 23.04 2.94 7.20
C LYS A 381 23.83 1.71 6.78
N ASN A 382 24.16 0.82 7.71
CA ASN A 382 25.15 -0.24 7.48
C ASN A 382 24.62 -1.66 7.63
N ASN A 383 23.33 -1.85 7.94
CA ASN A 383 22.79 -3.17 8.23
C ASN A 383 21.83 -3.68 7.16
N TYR A 384 21.87 -4.99 6.98
CA TYR A 384 20.86 -5.78 6.31
C TYR A 384 19.64 -5.92 7.21
N ILE A 385 18.51 -5.39 6.73
CA ILE A 385 17.18 -5.60 7.29
C ILE A 385 16.46 -6.57 6.36
N PRO A 386 16.20 -7.83 6.77
CA PRO A 386 15.52 -8.80 5.92
C PRO A 386 14.23 -8.23 5.32
N VAL A 387 13.89 -8.68 4.11
CA VAL A 387 12.76 -8.18 3.30
C VAL A 387 12.99 -6.77 2.77
N ILE A 388 13.19 -5.75 3.61
CA ILE A 388 13.38 -4.35 3.19
C ILE A 388 14.61 -4.23 2.29
N SER A 389 15.74 -4.79 2.71
CA SER A 389 16.96 -4.81 1.89
C SER A 389 16.80 -5.62 0.59
N GLU A 390 15.98 -6.66 0.59
CA GLU A 390 15.74 -7.49 -0.62
C GLU A 390 14.80 -6.84 -1.63
N LEU A 391 14.01 -5.89 -1.17
CA LEU A 391 13.13 -5.07 -1.99
C LEU A 391 13.81 -3.77 -2.44
N GLY A 392 15.00 -3.46 -1.92
CA GLY A 392 15.73 -2.22 -2.23
C GLY A 392 15.14 -0.99 -1.54
N LEU A 393 14.54 -1.17 -0.36
CA LEU A 393 13.68 -0.18 0.32
C LEU A 393 14.32 0.41 1.58
N LEU A 394 15.63 0.25 1.73
CA LEU A 394 16.32 0.91 2.82
C LEU A 394 16.20 2.44 2.59
N PRO A 395 15.81 3.21 3.61
CA PRO A 395 15.69 4.66 3.48
C PRO A 395 16.94 5.27 2.85
N ASN A 396 16.74 6.18 1.87
CA ASN A 396 17.84 6.86 1.19
C ASN A 396 18.74 7.60 2.18
N LYS A 397 20.01 7.77 1.81
CA LYS A 397 21.04 8.50 2.58
C LYS A 397 20.65 9.94 2.96
N ASP A 398 19.62 10.49 2.33
CA ASP A 398 19.16 11.87 2.46
C ASP A 398 18.15 12.09 3.59
N LEU A 399 17.71 11.03 4.29
CA LEU A 399 16.93 11.19 5.53
C LEU A 399 17.85 11.60 6.68
N ASP A 400 18.02 12.92 6.82
CA ASP A 400 18.78 13.51 7.90
C ASP A 400 17.96 13.48 9.20
N PHE A 401 18.05 12.36 9.93
CA PHE A 401 17.46 12.21 11.26
C PHE A 401 17.85 13.35 12.21
N ASN A 402 19.01 13.97 12.00
CA ASN A 402 19.47 15.07 12.82
C ASN A 402 18.67 16.35 12.58
N SER A 403 18.32 16.65 11.33
CA SER A 403 17.56 17.86 10.99
C SER A 403 16.08 17.78 11.41
N ASN A 404 15.53 16.56 11.48
CA ASN A 404 14.13 16.32 11.87
C ASN A 404 13.96 15.87 13.33
N PHE A 405 15.05 15.80 14.12
CA PHE A 405 15.02 15.22 15.48
C PHE A 405 14.02 15.93 16.41
N ASP A 406 13.99 17.26 16.37
CA ASP A 406 13.12 18.06 17.24
C ASP A 406 11.64 17.83 16.92
N GLU A 407 11.27 17.74 15.64
CA GLU A 407 9.90 17.43 15.19
C GLU A 407 9.47 16.03 15.64
N ILE A 408 10.39 15.06 15.56
CA ILE A 408 10.14 13.67 15.95
C ILE A 408 9.92 13.57 17.47
N ILE A 409 10.77 14.21 18.27
CA ILE A 409 10.76 14.03 19.73
C ILE A 409 9.64 14.79 20.44
N ILE A 410 9.21 15.93 19.89
CA ILE A 410 8.08 16.71 20.45
C ILE A 410 6.83 15.83 20.54
N HIS A 411 6.53 15.04 19.51
CA HIS A 411 5.40 14.11 19.53
C HIS A 411 5.48 13.04 20.63
N LEU A 412 6.69 12.55 20.93
CA LEU A 412 6.89 11.57 22.00
C LEU A 412 6.68 12.20 23.38
N ILE A 413 7.06 13.47 23.54
CA ILE A 413 6.88 14.23 24.79
C ILE A 413 5.42 14.63 24.97
N ASP A 414 4.75 15.15 23.93
CA ASP A 414 3.36 15.60 23.96
C ASP A 414 2.38 14.45 24.27
N ASN A 415 2.67 13.24 23.79
CA ASN A 415 1.89 12.04 24.13
C ASN A 415 2.24 11.44 25.49
N ASN A 416 3.14 12.08 26.25
CA ASN A 416 3.65 11.58 27.53
C ASN A 416 4.24 10.17 27.38
N TRP A 417 5.02 9.92 26.31
CA TRP A 417 5.77 8.68 26.12
C TRP A 417 7.23 8.83 26.53
N LEU A 418 7.81 10.01 26.33
CA LEU A 418 9.12 10.40 26.83
C LEU A 418 9.03 11.62 27.73
N GLU A 419 9.91 11.67 28.73
CA GLU A 419 10.20 12.86 29.52
C GLU A 419 11.63 13.33 29.23
N LYS A 420 11.84 14.65 29.24
CA LYS A 420 13.15 15.27 29.07
C LYS A 420 13.55 15.98 30.36
N ASP A 421 14.67 15.56 30.93
CA ASP A 421 15.28 16.18 32.12
C ASP A 421 16.77 16.47 31.84
N GLY A 422 17.16 17.75 31.86
CA GLY A 422 18.56 18.14 31.70
C GLY A 422 19.25 17.68 30.40
N GLY A 423 18.48 17.45 29.32
CA GLY A 423 19.01 16.92 28.05
C GLY A 423 19.04 15.39 27.95
N ILE A 424 18.62 14.70 29.01
CA ILE A 424 18.45 13.25 29.09
C ILE A 424 16.98 12.92 28.85
N TYR A 425 16.71 12.00 27.95
CA TYR A 425 15.40 11.44 27.68
C TYR A 425 15.18 10.19 28.53
N LYS A 426 13.99 10.07 29.12
CA LYS A 426 13.57 8.88 29.88
C LYS A 426 12.22 8.42 29.38
N ILE A 427 12.05 7.10 29.27
CA ILE A 427 10.75 6.52 28.94
C ILE A 427 9.82 6.58 30.15
N THR A 428 8.58 6.99 29.91
CA THR A 428 7.52 7.02 30.92
C THR A 428 6.82 5.66 31.00
N GLU A 429 5.99 5.44 32.03
CA GLU A 429 5.14 4.24 32.12
C GLU A 429 4.15 4.13 30.94
N SER A 430 3.62 5.28 30.48
CA SER A 430 2.75 5.33 29.30
C SER A 430 3.50 4.98 28.02
N GLY A 431 4.74 5.48 27.87
CA GLY A 431 5.62 5.13 26.74
C GLY A 431 6.03 3.67 26.74
N LEU A 432 6.29 3.08 27.92
CA LEU A 432 6.59 1.66 28.07
C LEU A 432 5.39 0.80 27.66
N ASN A 433 4.19 1.13 28.15
CA ASN A 433 2.95 0.44 27.76
C ASN A 433 2.71 0.56 26.25
N HIS A 434 2.96 1.72 25.65
CA HIS A 434 2.83 1.90 24.20
C HIS A 434 3.80 1.00 23.42
N LEU A 435 5.07 0.94 23.85
CA LEU A 435 6.08 0.08 23.28
C LEU A 435 5.71 -1.41 23.42
N ASP A 436 5.28 -1.83 24.60
CA ASP A 436 4.88 -3.22 24.90
C ASP A 436 3.73 -3.71 24.05
N VAL A 437 2.74 -2.86 23.85
CA VAL A 437 1.57 -3.18 23.03
C VAL A 437 1.99 -3.45 21.58
N ILE A 438 2.88 -2.62 21.03
CA ILE A 438 3.41 -2.79 19.67
C ILE A 438 4.26 -4.07 19.56
N LEU A 439 5.11 -4.32 20.57
CA LEU A 439 5.99 -5.49 20.60
C LEU A 439 5.23 -6.81 20.73
N ASN A 440 4.19 -6.86 21.56
CA ASN A 440 3.41 -8.08 21.81
C ASN A 440 2.63 -8.56 20.60
N ASP A 441 2.01 -7.63 19.88
CA ASP A 441 1.26 -7.92 18.67
C ASP A 441 2.16 -8.51 17.56
N PHE A 442 3.45 -8.17 17.58
CA PHE A 442 4.41 -8.59 16.58
C PHE A 442 4.92 -10.03 16.75
N ASN A 443 4.81 -10.63 17.93
CA ASN A 443 5.35 -11.98 18.20
C ASN A 443 4.82 -13.08 17.25
N ASN A 444 3.72 -12.83 16.55
CA ASN A 444 3.09 -13.73 15.57
C ASN A 444 3.21 -13.27 14.11
N PHE A 445 4.07 -12.30 13.81
CA PHE A 445 4.18 -11.73 12.48
C PHE A 445 4.64 -12.74 11.42
N ASP A 446 3.96 -12.74 10.28
CA ASP A 446 4.31 -13.57 9.11
C ASP A 446 4.50 -12.71 7.87
N VAL A 447 5.75 -12.58 7.40
CA VAL A 447 6.07 -11.93 6.12
C VAL A 447 5.36 -12.67 4.97
N LYS A 448 4.35 -12.02 4.38
CA LYS A 448 3.54 -12.52 3.28
C LYS A 448 3.84 -11.80 1.97
N PHE A 449 3.14 -12.25 0.93
CA PHE A 449 3.16 -11.56 -0.36
C PHE A 449 2.65 -10.12 -0.27
N SER A 450 1.56 -9.93 0.47
CA SER A 450 0.90 -8.64 0.69
C SER A 450 1.93 -7.63 1.17
N ASP A 451 2.71 -7.99 2.17
CA ASP A 451 3.67 -7.12 2.82
C ASP A 451 4.78 -6.76 1.84
N SER A 452 5.28 -7.74 1.07
CA SER A 452 6.28 -7.48 0.02
C SER A 452 5.79 -6.59 -1.11
N LEU A 453 4.49 -6.66 -1.43
CA LEU A 453 3.87 -5.82 -2.45
C LEU A 453 3.61 -4.41 -1.93
N LEU A 454 3.04 -4.28 -0.73
CA LEU A 454 2.77 -3.01 -0.06
C LEU A 454 4.06 -2.23 0.16
N LEU A 455 5.11 -2.89 0.64
CA LEU A 455 6.45 -2.30 0.79
C LEU A 455 7.00 -1.75 -0.52
N LYS A 456 6.85 -2.49 -1.62
CA LYS A 456 7.32 -1.99 -2.92
C LYS A 456 6.49 -0.82 -3.41
N LEU A 457 5.17 -0.88 -3.23
CA LEU A 457 4.27 0.21 -3.54
C LEU A 457 4.49 1.43 -2.64
N SER A 458 5.01 1.22 -1.43
CA SER A 458 5.40 2.32 -0.55
C SER A 458 6.72 2.95 -0.93
N ASN A 459 7.41 2.55 -2.00
CA ASN A 459 8.68 3.17 -2.37
C ASN A 459 8.51 4.22 -3.45
N GLU A 460 8.68 5.50 -3.12
CA GLU A 460 8.87 6.52 -4.15
C GLU A 460 10.36 6.57 -4.49
N ASN A 461 10.71 6.22 -5.74
CA ASN A 461 12.05 6.46 -6.29
C ASN A 461 12.20 7.93 -6.69
#